data_AF-A0A357ATX4-F1
#
_entry.id   AF-A0A357ATX4-F1
#
_cell.length_a   1.000
_cell.length_b   1.000
_cell.length_c   1.000
_cell.angle_alpha   90.00
_cell.angle_beta   90.00
_cell.angle_gamma   90.00
#
_symmetry.space_group_name_H-M   'P 1'
#
loop_
_entity.id
_entity.type
_entity.pdbx_description
1 polymer ?
#
loop_
_entity_poly.entity_id
_entity_poly.type
_entity_poly.pdbx_seq_one_letter_code
_entity_poly.pdbx_strand_id
1 'polypeptide(L)'
;HKTMNYAPFVLARRRARAQGLDDALLLDREGQILETATAAVVLARNGRFAAPASALRLPSLALEAAREVLDIPAQPMRLEDLAAADHVYVCNSLMGMRPVAAIGERVFPLDEKTCALVTRAIREE
;
A
#
# COMPACT_ATOMS: atom_id res chain seq x y z
N HIS A 1 -6.65 15.22 0.79
CA HIS A 1 -5.57 16.24 0.79
C HIS A 1 -4.54 15.94 1.87
N LYS A 2 -3.24 16.19 1.59
CA LYS A 2 -2.13 16.03 2.54
C LYS A 2 -2.09 17.25 3.47
N THR A 3 -2.37 17.09 4.76
CA THR A 3 -2.46 18.20 5.74
C THR A 3 -1.76 17.83 7.04
N MET A 4 -1.40 18.77 7.92
CA MET A 4 -0.80 18.43 9.23
C MET A 4 -1.75 17.70 10.21
N ASN A 5 -3.04 17.52 9.87
CA ASN A 5 -3.96 16.75 10.70
C ASN A 5 -3.73 15.24 10.55
N TYR A 6 -2.60 14.77 11.09
CA TYR A 6 -2.17 13.37 11.04
C TYR A 6 -2.58 12.54 12.25
N ALA A 7 -3.29 13.12 13.24
CA ALA A 7 -3.63 12.44 14.47
C ALA A 7 -4.32 11.08 14.25
N PRO A 8 -5.29 10.93 13.31
CA PRO A 8 -5.90 9.62 13.03
C PRO A 8 -4.89 8.58 12.49
N PHE A 9 -4.03 8.99 11.56
CA PHE A 9 -2.99 8.14 10.97
C PHE A 9 -1.95 7.72 12.02
N VAL A 10 -1.53 8.65 12.87
CA VAL A 10 -0.58 8.38 13.97
C VAL A 10 -1.19 7.39 14.96
N LEU A 11 -2.47 7.55 15.31
CA LEU A 11 -3.15 6.63 16.22
C LEU A 11 -3.29 5.23 15.60
N ALA A 12 -3.66 5.13 14.33
CA ALA A 12 -3.75 3.85 13.62
C ALA A 12 -2.39 3.12 13.62
N ARG A 13 -1.32 3.83 13.26
CA ARG A 13 0.04 3.26 13.27
C ARG A 13 0.51 2.85 14.67
N ARG A 14 0.17 3.63 15.71
CA ARG A 14 0.47 3.26 17.11
C ARG A 14 -0.24 1.97 17.52
N ARG A 15 -1.50 1.78 17.10
CA ARG A 15 -2.26 0.54 17.37
C ARG A 15 -1.63 -0.66 16.67
N ALA A 16 -1.24 -0.53 15.40
CA ALA A 16 -0.54 -1.59 14.68
C ALA A 16 0.78 -1.97 15.37
N ARG A 17 1.58 -0.97 15.76
CA ARG A 17 2.83 -1.19 16.52
C ARG A 17 2.64 -1.86 17.86
N ALA A 18 1.56 -1.53 18.58
CA ALA A 18 1.22 -2.21 19.82
C ALA A 18 0.88 -3.70 19.63
N GLN A 19 0.56 -4.11 18.39
CA GLN A 19 0.33 -5.50 18.00
C GLN A 19 1.56 -6.14 17.32
N GLY A 20 2.72 -5.47 17.32
CA GLY A 20 3.94 -5.97 16.71
C GLY A 20 4.04 -5.78 15.20
N LEU A 21 3.19 -4.94 14.60
CA LEU A 21 3.18 -4.62 13.16
C LEU A 21 3.82 -3.25 12.87
N ASP A 22 4.26 -3.02 11.64
CA ASP A 22 4.99 -1.80 11.26
C ASP A 22 4.09 -0.58 10.95
N ASP A 23 2.94 -0.85 10.32
CA ASP A 23 1.97 0.14 9.88
C ASP A 23 0.54 -0.41 9.90
N ALA A 24 -0.45 0.45 9.72
CA ALA A 24 -1.87 0.11 9.74
C ALA A 24 -2.49 0.21 8.35
N LEU A 25 -3.15 -0.85 7.88
CA LEU A 25 -4.02 -0.82 6.70
C LEU A 25 -5.33 -0.10 7.06
N LEU A 26 -5.68 0.92 6.30
CA LEU A 26 -6.86 1.74 6.54
C LEU A 26 -7.98 1.32 5.60
N LEU A 27 -9.19 1.29 6.16
CA LEU A 27 -10.42 1.02 5.44
C LEU A 27 -11.37 2.21 5.52
N ASP A 28 -12.25 2.34 4.53
CA ASP A 28 -13.43 3.19 4.66
C ASP A 28 -14.53 2.50 5.49
N ARG A 29 -15.70 3.15 5.59
CA ARG A 29 -16.82 2.67 6.40
C ARG A 29 -17.50 1.45 5.78
N GLU A 30 -17.33 1.28 4.47
CA GLU A 30 -17.88 0.21 3.65
C GLU A 30 -16.93 -1.01 3.59
N GLY A 31 -15.76 -0.91 4.23
CA GLY A 31 -14.75 -1.96 4.31
C GLY A 31 -13.85 -2.05 3.09
N GLN A 32 -13.80 -1.02 2.25
CA GLN A 32 -12.84 -0.93 1.15
C GLN A 32 -11.48 -0.50 1.68
N ILE A 33 -10.43 -1.10 1.14
CA ILE A 33 -9.04 -0.73 1.38
C ILE A 33 -8.80 0.67 0.82
N LEU A 34 -8.07 1.50 1.56
CA LEU A 34 -7.66 2.84 1.13
C LEU A 34 -6.17 2.91 0.85
N GLU A 35 -5.39 2.88 1.93
CA GLU A 35 -3.93 3.01 1.97
C GLU A 35 -3.46 2.54 3.34
N THR A 36 -2.16 2.58 3.60
CA THR A 36 -1.65 2.46 4.97
C THR A 36 -1.59 3.81 5.66
N ALA A 37 -1.23 3.86 6.94
CA ALA A 37 -1.11 5.14 7.62
C ALA A 37 0.01 6.04 7.06
N THR A 38 0.98 5.47 6.34
CA THR A 38 2.14 6.23 5.82
C THR A 38 2.44 6.03 4.33
N ALA A 39 1.76 5.11 3.64
CA ALA A 39 2.09 4.72 2.27
C ALA A 39 0.86 4.23 1.47
N ALA A 40 0.92 4.39 0.15
CA ALA A 40 -0.06 3.79 -0.77
C ALA A 40 0.09 2.27 -0.80
N VAL A 41 -0.99 1.56 -1.16
CA VAL A 41 -1.04 0.09 -1.23
C VAL A 41 -1.18 -0.36 -2.68
N VAL A 42 -0.50 -1.45 -3.04
CA VAL A 42 -0.63 -2.14 -4.33
C VAL A 42 -0.77 -3.64 -4.05
N LEU A 43 -1.73 -4.28 -4.70
CA LEU A 43 -1.90 -5.74 -4.68
C LEU A 43 -1.42 -6.31 -6.01
N ALA A 44 -0.80 -7.49 -5.97
CA ALA A 44 -0.56 -8.29 -7.16
C ALA A 44 -1.26 -9.64 -7.07
N ARG A 45 -1.85 -10.05 -8.20
CA ARG A 45 -2.52 -11.33 -8.37
C ARG A 45 -2.36 -11.82 -9.80
N ASN A 46 -1.91 -13.05 -9.97
CA ASN A 46 -1.62 -13.68 -11.26
C ASN A 46 -0.74 -12.79 -12.15
N GLY A 47 0.28 -12.15 -11.57
CA GLY A 47 1.19 -11.23 -12.26
C GLY A 47 0.59 -9.89 -12.70
N ARG A 48 -0.65 -9.57 -12.29
CA ARG A 48 -1.30 -8.28 -12.54
C ARG A 48 -1.33 -7.46 -11.27
N PHE A 49 -1.13 -6.15 -11.39
CA PHE A 49 -1.13 -5.22 -10.27
C PHE A 49 -2.42 -4.41 -10.24
N ALA A 50 -2.79 -3.91 -9.07
CA ALA A 50 -3.82 -2.91 -8.93
C ALA A 50 -3.62 -2.13 -7.64
N ALA A 51 -4.17 -0.92 -7.57
CA ALA A 51 -4.20 -0.10 -6.37
C ALA A 51 -5.65 0.28 -6.01
N PRO A 52 -5.97 0.57 -4.74
CA PRO A 52 -7.33 0.91 -4.35
C PRO A 52 -7.90 2.14 -5.08
N ALA A 53 -9.07 1.97 -5.68
CA ALA A 53 -9.86 3.04 -6.30
C ALA A 53 -10.71 3.75 -5.25
N SER A 54 -10.11 4.70 -4.54
CA SER A 54 -10.85 5.56 -3.61
C SER A 54 -10.38 7.01 -3.70
N ALA A 55 -11.34 7.94 -3.68
CA ALA A 55 -11.06 9.37 -3.56
C ALA A 55 -10.66 9.79 -2.13
N LEU A 56 -10.84 8.90 -1.15
CA LEU A 56 -10.50 9.15 0.26
C LEU A 56 -9.02 8.94 0.56
N ARG A 57 -8.29 8.22 -0.30
CA ARG A 57 -6.84 8.02 -0.17
C ARG A 57 -6.08 9.32 -0.48
N LEU A 58 -4.86 9.42 -0.01
CA LEU A 58 -4.01 10.55 -0.36
C LEU A 58 -3.49 10.40 -1.80
N PRO A 59 -3.41 11.51 -2.58
CA PRO A 59 -2.61 11.52 -3.80
C PRO A 59 -1.17 11.09 -3.47
N SER A 60 -0.64 10.13 -4.21
CA SER A 60 0.66 9.51 -3.94
C SER A 60 1.54 9.61 -5.17
N LEU A 61 2.51 10.52 -5.14
CA LEU A 61 3.50 10.69 -6.20
C LEU A 61 4.28 9.38 -6.45
N ALA A 62 4.69 8.69 -5.38
CA ALA A 62 5.36 7.40 -5.48
C ALA A 62 4.52 6.29 -6.14
N LEU A 63 3.19 6.37 -6.08
CA LEU A 63 2.34 5.43 -6.82
C LEU A 63 2.24 5.82 -8.30
N GLU A 64 2.22 7.11 -8.62
CA GLU A 64 2.27 7.55 -10.02
C GLU A 64 3.62 7.15 -10.65
N ALA A 65 4.75 7.36 -9.98
CA ALA A 65 6.05 6.83 -10.43
C ALA A 65 6.05 5.30 -10.61
N ALA A 66 5.37 4.56 -9.72
CA ALA A 66 5.25 3.12 -9.86
C ALA A 66 4.43 2.71 -11.11
N ARG A 67 3.47 3.53 -11.53
CA ARG A 67 2.66 3.31 -12.74
C ARG A 67 3.43 3.50 -14.03
N GLU A 68 4.50 4.30 -14.01
CA GLU A 68 5.40 4.43 -15.16
C GLU A 68 6.20 3.15 -15.44
N VAL A 69 6.30 2.25 -14.45
CA VAL A 69 7.06 1.00 -14.52
C VAL A 69 6.17 -0.24 -14.60
N LEU A 70 5.01 -0.20 -13.94
CA LEU A 70 4.06 -1.31 -13.84
C LEU A 70 2.65 -0.86 -14.25
N ASP A 71 1.89 -1.73 -14.91
CA ASP A 71 0.46 -1.49 -15.15
C ASP A 71 -0.32 -1.68 -13.84
N ILE A 72 -0.60 -0.57 -13.14
CA ILE A 72 -1.31 -0.52 -11.85
C ILE A 72 -2.63 0.26 -12.01
N PRO A 73 -3.68 -0.35 -12.58
CA PRO A 73 -5.01 0.25 -12.63
C PRO A 73 -5.58 0.49 -11.22
N ALA A 74 -6.43 1.50 -11.10
CA ALA A 74 -7.23 1.70 -9.90
C ALA A 74 -8.43 0.75 -9.89
N GLN A 75 -8.62 -0.02 -8.83
CA GLN A 75 -9.75 -0.94 -8.66
C GLN A 75 -10.30 -0.91 -7.23
N PRO A 76 -11.62 -1.04 -7.01
CA PRO A 76 -12.15 -1.27 -5.66
C PRO A 76 -11.52 -2.52 -5.05
N MET A 77 -11.19 -2.48 -3.76
CA MET A 77 -10.50 -3.56 -3.07
C MET A 77 -11.04 -3.68 -1.66
N ARG A 78 -11.25 -4.91 -1.20
CA ARG A 78 -11.71 -5.26 0.14
C ARG A 78 -10.70 -6.19 0.80
N LEU A 79 -10.83 -6.38 2.12
CA LEU A 79 -9.97 -7.32 2.85
C LEU A 79 -10.03 -8.75 2.29
N GLU A 80 -11.18 -9.17 1.77
CA GLU A 80 -11.36 -10.48 1.14
C GLU A 80 -10.49 -10.68 -0.10
N ASP A 81 -10.13 -9.62 -0.84
CA ASP A 81 -9.26 -9.71 -2.00
C ASP A 81 -7.82 -10.12 -1.64
N LEU A 82 -7.40 -9.82 -0.40
CA LEU A 82 -6.10 -10.24 0.13
C LEU A 82 -5.96 -11.78 0.15
N ALA A 83 -7.07 -12.51 0.22
CA ALA A 83 -7.08 -13.97 0.21
C ALA A 83 -6.57 -14.55 -1.11
N ALA A 84 -6.69 -13.79 -2.20
CA ALA A 84 -6.27 -14.20 -3.54
C ALA A 84 -5.04 -13.43 -4.05
N ALA A 85 -4.46 -12.54 -3.24
CA ALA A 85 -3.25 -11.82 -3.60
C ALA A 85 -2.01 -12.71 -3.45
N ASP A 86 -1.15 -12.69 -4.46
CA ASP A 86 0.16 -13.34 -4.44
C ASP A 86 1.17 -12.50 -3.67
N HIS A 87 1.12 -11.19 -3.87
CA HIS A 87 1.96 -10.21 -3.18
C HIS A 87 1.16 -8.97 -2.83
N VAL A 88 1.59 -8.30 -1.77
CA VAL A 88 1.12 -6.98 -1.41
C VAL A 88 2.32 -6.07 -1.23
N TYR A 89 2.19 -4.82 -1.65
CA TYR A 89 3.25 -3.84 -1.60
C TYR A 89 2.73 -2.54 -1.00
N VAL A 90 3.67 -1.78 -0.44
CA VAL A 90 3.43 -0.40 -0.01
C VAL A 90 4.47 0.52 -0.60
N CYS A 91 4.08 1.73 -0.98
CA CYS A 91 5.03 2.71 -1.48
C CYS A 91 4.76 4.13 -1.01
N ASN A 92 5.83 4.86 -0.73
CA ASN A 92 5.84 6.32 -0.61
C ASN A 92 7.21 6.85 -1.06
N SER A 93 7.32 8.17 -1.17
CA SER A 93 8.51 8.82 -1.72
C SER A 93 9.79 8.63 -0.88
N LEU A 94 9.67 8.29 0.41
CA LEU A 94 10.83 8.15 1.30
C LEU A 94 11.39 6.72 1.30
N MET A 95 10.51 5.72 1.40
CA MET A 95 10.91 4.31 1.50
C MET A 95 11.05 3.62 0.15
N GLY A 96 10.55 4.24 -0.94
CA GLY A 96 10.34 3.55 -2.21
C GLY A 96 9.17 2.58 -2.11
N MET A 97 9.18 1.54 -2.95
CA MET A 97 8.27 0.41 -2.83
C MET A 97 8.88 -0.66 -1.93
N ARG A 98 8.06 -1.26 -1.06
CA ARG A 98 8.44 -2.33 -0.15
C ARG A 98 7.42 -3.47 -0.20
N PRO A 99 7.86 -4.73 -0.09
CA PRO A 99 6.94 -5.84 0.02
C PRO A 99 6.32 -5.86 1.42
N VAL A 100 5.05 -6.24 1.50
CA VAL A 100 4.35 -6.45 2.76
C VAL A 100 4.46 -7.92 3.14
N ALA A 101 5.12 -8.21 4.26
CA ALA A 101 5.30 -9.58 4.75
C ALA A 101 4.00 -10.19 5.29
N ALA A 102 3.18 -9.38 5.98
CA ALA A 102 1.93 -9.83 6.55
C ALA A 102 0.91 -8.70 6.73
N ILE A 103 -0.38 -9.06 6.71
CA ILE A 103 -1.50 -8.20 7.10
C ILE A 103 -2.36 -9.01 8.07
N GLY A 104 -2.37 -8.59 9.34
CA GLY A 104 -2.94 -9.41 10.41
C GLY A 104 -2.20 -10.74 10.49
N GLU A 105 -2.95 -11.85 10.47
CA GLU A 105 -2.38 -13.20 10.51
C GLU A 105 -1.97 -13.74 9.13
N ARG A 106 -2.33 -13.04 8.05
CA ARG A 106 -2.05 -13.50 6.69
C ARG A 106 -0.66 -13.09 6.25
N VAL A 107 0.11 -14.06 5.77
CA VAL A 107 1.50 -13.89 5.31
C VAL A 107 1.56 -13.89 3.78
N PHE A 108 2.46 -13.10 3.22
CA PHE A 108 2.69 -13.02 1.77
C PHE A 108 4.17 -13.29 1.46
N PRO A 109 4.47 -14.01 0.36
CA PRO A 109 5.83 -14.09 -0.16
C PRO A 109 6.38 -12.69 -0.49
N LEU A 110 7.66 -12.47 -0.20
CA LEU A 110 8.32 -11.20 -0.50
C LEU A 110 8.82 -11.18 -1.94
N ASP A 111 8.50 -10.10 -2.65
CA ASP A 111 9.00 -9.83 -4.00
C ASP A 111 9.90 -8.58 -4.00
N GLU A 112 11.12 -8.78 -3.52
CA GLU A 112 12.15 -7.74 -3.44
C GLU A 112 12.60 -7.25 -4.83
N LYS A 113 12.50 -8.11 -5.86
CA LYS A 113 12.95 -7.78 -7.22
C LYS A 113 12.07 -6.69 -7.82
N THR A 114 10.75 -6.86 -7.78
CA THR A 114 9.80 -5.85 -8.26
C THR A 114 9.91 -4.56 -7.44
N CYS A 115 10.05 -4.68 -6.12
CA CYS A 115 10.23 -3.51 -5.25
C CYS A 115 11.49 -2.71 -5.58
N ALA A 116 12.61 -3.39 -5.84
CA ALA A 116 13.86 -2.74 -6.22
C ALA A 116 13.77 -2.03 -7.57
N LEU A 117 13.07 -2.61 -8.55
CA LEU A 117 12.82 -1.99 -9.84
C LEU A 117 12.01 -0.70 -9.69
N VAL A 118 10.86 -0.77 -9.01
CA VAL A 118 9.96 0.38 -8.81
C VAL A 118 10.61 1.46 -7.94
N THR A 119 11.39 1.08 -6.93
CA THR A 119 12.08 2.03 -6.05
C THR A 119 13.10 2.90 -6.79
N ARG A 120 13.70 2.41 -7.89
CA ARG A 120 14.58 3.24 -8.73
C ARG A 120 13.80 4.38 -9.37
N ALA A 121 12.67 4.09 -10.00
CA ALA A 121 11.81 5.10 -10.59
C ALA A 121 11.31 6.13 -9.57
N ILE A 122 10.87 5.69 -8.38
CA ILE A 122 10.39 6.61 -7.32
C ILE A 122 11.49 7.59 -6.84
N ARG A 123 12.77 7.21 -6.94
CA ARG A 123 13.90 8.05 -6.47
C ARG A 123 14.46 8.97 -7.55
N GLU A 124 14.05 8.78 -8.79
CA GLU A 124 14.47 9.59 -9.94
C GLU A 124 13.51 10.78 -10.20
N GLU A 125 12.35 10.81 -9.51
CA GLU A 125 11.45 11.98 -9.39
C GLU A 125 11.93 13.00 -8.36
#